data_AF-A0A1S6XQF1-F1
#
_entry.id   AF-A0A1S6XQF1-F1
#
_cell.length_a   1.000
_cell.length_b   1.000
_cell.length_c   1.000
_cell.angle_alpha   90.00
_cell.angle_beta   90.00
_cell.angle_gamma   90.00
#
_symmetry.space_group_name_H-M   'P 1'
#
loop_
_entity.id
_entity.type
_entity.pdbx_description
1 polymer ?
#
loop_
_entity_poly.entity_id
_entity_poly.type
_entity_poly.pdbx_seq_one_letter_code
_entity_poly.pdbx_strand_id
1 'polypeptide(L)'
;MNGADIAHSKYILVDDARFLQIGALVYRIKNENLEFLLITSRGSGRWIIPKGWPIPKKSFSQAVLQEAFEEAGVRGVVETFPIGTYEYEKLNLPVEKNSKFCVYVFAVLYSYQEKNGQNKVSVCMSGLQYQKR
;
A
#
# COMPACT_ATOMS: atom_id res chain seq x y z
N MET A 1 5.19 2.60 -14.34
CA MET A 1 3.92 1.85 -14.48
C MET A 1 2.78 2.74 -14.01
N ASN A 2 1.67 2.68 -14.73
CA ASN A 2 0.39 3.35 -14.48
C ASN A 2 -0.50 2.43 -13.63
N GLY A 3 -1.35 2.98 -12.77
CA GLY A 3 -2.34 2.25 -11.99
C GLY A 3 -3.42 1.55 -12.81
N ALA A 4 -3.62 1.94 -14.07
CA ALA A 4 -4.45 1.25 -15.06
C ALA A 4 -3.74 0.06 -15.72
N ASP A 5 -2.43 -0.13 -15.52
CA ASP A 5 -1.70 -1.28 -16.05
C ASP A 5 -2.30 -2.57 -15.45
N ILE A 6 -2.65 -3.50 -16.33
CA ILE A 6 -3.26 -4.78 -15.93
C ILE A 6 -2.15 -5.77 -15.58
N ALA A 7 -2.19 -6.30 -14.37
CA ALA A 7 -1.25 -7.34 -13.96
C ALA A 7 -1.53 -8.65 -14.72
N HIS A 8 -0.51 -9.20 -15.38
CA HIS A 8 -0.60 -10.50 -16.06
C HIS A 8 -0.22 -11.67 -15.16
N SER A 9 0.49 -11.41 -14.06
CA SER A 9 0.94 -12.40 -13.08
C SER A 9 0.86 -11.83 -11.67
N LYS A 10 0.73 -12.73 -10.68
CA LYS A 10 0.88 -12.37 -9.27
C LYS A 10 2.31 -11.99 -8.91
N TYR A 11 3.26 -12.66 -9.54
CA TYR A 11 4.70 -12.47 -9.33
C TYR A 11 5.27 -11.78 -10.56
N ILE A 12 5.51 -10.48 -10.43
CA ILE A 12 6.12 -9.64 -11.46
C ILE A 12 7.51 -9.25 -10.95
N LEU A 13 8.53 -9.40 -11.78
CA LEU A 13 9.88 -8.93 -11.48
C LEU A 13 10.06 -7.51 -12.02
N VAL A 14 10.64 -6.64 -11.21
CA VAL A 14 11.06 -5.28 -11.57
C VAL A 14 12.52 -5.07 -11.19
N ASP A 15 13.17 -4.13 -11.88
CA ASP A 15 14.52 -3.62 -11.60
C ASP A 15 15.53 -4.74 -11.24
N ASP A 16 15.69 -5.68 -12.18
CA ASP A 16 16.66 -6.77 -12.12
C ASP A 16 16.52 -7.68 -10.88
N ALA A 17 15.36 -8.33 -10.80
CA ALA A 17 15.02 -9.43 -9.90
C ALA A 17 14.41 -9.06 -8.54
N ARG A 18 13.65 -7.98 -8.42
CA ARG A 18 12.80 -7.72 -7.24
C ARG A 18 11.35 -8.08 -7.52
N PHE A 19 10.70 -8.74 -6.58
CA PHE A 19 9.27 -8.99 -6.67
C PHE A 19 8.47 -7.72 -6.41
N LEU A 20 7.62 -7.36 -7.38
CA LEU A 20 6.71 -6.24 -7.25
C LEU A 20 5.60 -6.53 -6.23
N GLN A 21 5.42 -5.60 -5.31
CA GLN A 21 4.23 -5.46 -4.48
C GLN A 21 3.57 -4.11 -4.74
N ILE A 22 2.31 -4.00 -4.37
CA ILE A 22 1.53 -2.77 -4.44
C ILE A 22 1.05 -2.41 -3.04
N GLY A 23 1.11 -1.13 -2.69
CA GLY A 23 0.78 -0.63 -1.35
C GLY A 23 -0.15 0.57 -1.37
N ALA A 24 -1.03 0.64 -0.38
CA ALA A 24 -2.00 1.71 -0.19
C ALA A 24 -1.54 2.69 0.90
N LEU A 25 -1.07 3.88 0.54
CA LEU A 25 -0.92 4.98 1.50
C LEU A 25 -2.27 5.64 1.69
N VAL A 26 -3.06 5.08 2.60
CA VAL A 26 -4.41 5.59 2.92
C VAL A 26 -4.28 6.84 3.77
N TYR A 27 -4.92 7.93 3.33
CA TYR A 27 -4.91 9.20 4.03
C TYR A 27 -6.29 9.86 4.07
N ARG A 28 -6.48 10.76 5.04
CA ARG A 28 -7.62 11.68 5.08
C ARG A 28 -7.19 13.03 5.64
N ILE A 29 -7.97 14.06 5.34
CA ILE A 29 -7.87 15.35 6.03
C ILE A 29 -9.03 15.43 7.02
N LYS A 30 -8.72 15.58 8.30
CA LYS A 30 -9.71 15.70 9.38
C LYS A 30 -9.29 16.84 10.30
N ASN A 31 -10.17 17.82 10.51
CA ASN A 31 -9.89 19.00 11.33
C ASN A 31 -8.55 19.65 10.94
N GLU A 32 -8.36 19.89 9.63
CA GLU A 32 -7.13 20.47 9.03
C GLU A 32 -5.85 19.63 9.17
N ASN A 33 -5.95 18.44 9.79
CA ASN A 33 -4.81 17.55 9.95
C ASN A 33 -4.81 16.46 8.90
N LEU A 34 -3.62 16.21 8.33
CA LEU A 34 -3.38 15.07 7.47
C LEU A 34 -3.16 13.83 8.34
N GLU A 35 -4.06 12.86 8.22
CA GLU A 35 -3.98 11.60 8.94
C GLU A 35 -3.68 10.46 7.97
N PHE A 36 -2.76 9.57 8.35
CA PHE A 36 -2.43 8.35 7.61
C PHE A 36 -2.88 7.11 8.38
N LEU A 37 -3.39 6.11 7.68
CA LEU A 37 -3.71 4.82 8.27
C LEU A 37 -2.53 3.87 8.15
N LEU A 38 -2.14 3.29 9.29
CA LEU A 38 -1.19 2.19 9.38
C LEU A 38 -1.84 0.95 10.01
N ILE A 39 -1.37 -0.22 9.61
CA ILE A 39 -1.70 -1.52 10.17
C ILE A 39 -0.46 -2.15 10.79
N THR A 40 -0.64 -3.15 11.64
CA THR A 40 0.49 -3.95 12.17
C THR A 40 0.75 -5.15 11.26
N SER A 41 2.01 -5.37 10.91
CA SER A 41 2.44 -6.56 10.18
C SER A 41 2.14 -7.82 10.99
N ARG A 42 1.63 -8.87 10.32
CA ARG A 42 1.53 -10.21 10.92
C ARG A 42 2.92 -10.72 11.32
N GLY A 43 3.07 -11.20 12.55
CA GLY A 43 4.32 -11.75 13.08
C GLY A 43 5.20 -10.72 13.79
N SER A 44 5.69 -9.68 13.10
CA SER A 44 6.67 -8.75 13.69
C SER A 44 6.08 -7.54 14.42
N GLY A 45 4.78 -7.27 14.29
CA GLY A 45 4.12 -6.13 14.94
C GLY A 45 4.55 -4.74 14.43
N ARG A 46 5.39 -4.67 13.38
CA ARG A 46 5.82 -3.40 12.77
C ARG A 46 4.64 -2.67 12.14
N TRP A 47 4.61 -1.35 12.29
CA TRP A 47 3.66 -0.49 11.58
C TRP A 47 4.01 -0.44 10.08
N ILE A 48 3.03 -0.74 9.23
CA ILE A 48 3.16 -0.75 7.78
C ILE A 48 1.91 -0.15 7.12
N ILE A 49 2.02 0.21 5.85
CA ILE A 49 0.84 0.42 5.00
C ILE A 49 0.24 -0.92 4.57
N PRO A 50 -1.09 -0.97 4.29
CA PRO A 50 -1.68 -2.12 3.60
C PRO A 50 -0.95 -2.39 2.29
N LYS A 51 -0.52 -3.64 2.06
CA LYS A 51 0.25 -3.97 0.86
C LYS A 51 0.17 -5.44 0.50
N GLY A 52 0.08 -5.69 -0.80
CA GLY A 52 -0.17 -7.01 -1.35
C GLY A 52 0.58 -7.28 -2.64
N TRP A 53 0.21 -8.40 -3.24
CA TRP A 53 0.69 -8.78 -4.55
C TRP A 53 -0.18 -8.16 -5.65
N PRO A 54 0.37 -7.87 -6.84
CA PRO A 54 -0.44 -7.70 -8.03
C PRO A 54 -1.46 -8.84 -8.20
N ILE A 55 -2.66 -8.50 -8.63
CA ILE A 55 -3.74 -9.48 -8.83
C ILE A 55 -3.93 -9.68 -10.34
N PRO A 56 -3.72 -10.90 -10.87
CA PRO A 56 -3.90 -11.16 -12.29
C PRO A 56 -5.26 -10.68 -12.81
N LYS A 57 -5.26 -10.05 -13.98
CA LYS A 57 -6.46 -9.49 -14.65
C LYS A 57 -7.10 -8.30 -13.92
N LYS A 58 -6.42 -7.71 -12.93
CA LYS A 58 -6.80 -6.43 -12.32
C LYS A 58 -5.75 -5.37 -12.62
N SER A 59 -6.20 -4.12 -12.63
CA SER A 59 -5.28 -2.99 -12.63
C SER A 59 -4.57 -2.89 -11.28
N PHE A 60 -3.38 -2.29 -11.23
CA PHE A 60 -2.70 -2.07 -9.95
C PHE A 60 -3.55 -1.21 -9.00
N SER A 61 -4.24 -0.21 -9.50
CA SER A 61 -5.15 0.64 -8.70
C SER A 61 -6.30 -0.17 -8.08
N GLN A 62 -6.90 -1.09 -8.84
CA GLN A 62 -7.93 -2.01 -8.33
C GLN A 62 -7.37 -2.94 -7.24
N ALA A 63 -6.15 -3.46 -7.43
CA ALA A 63 -5.49 -4.29 -6.42
C ALA A 63 -5.19 -3.51 -5.14
N VAL A 64 -4.76 -2.24 -5.24
CA VAL A 64 -4.48 -1.37 -4.09
C VAL A 64 -5.74 -1.13 -3.26
N LEU A 65 -6.86 -0.81 -3.91
CA LEU A 65 -8.14 -0.62 -3.23
C LEU A 65 -8.64 -1.90 -2.56
N GLN A 66 -8.43 -3.05 -3.19
CA GLN A 66 -8.76 -4.34 -2.60
C GLN A 66 -7.92 -4.62 -1.34
N GLU A 67 -6.61 -4.37 -1.39
CA GLU A 67 -5.72 -4.57 -0.24
C GLU A 67 -6.08 -3.64 0.93
N ALA A 68 -6.36 -2.36 0.64
CA ALA A 68 -6.83 -1.40 1.63
C ALA A 68 -8.14 -1.88 2.30
N PHE A 69 -9.02 -2.54 1.54
CA PHE A 69 -10.24 -3.11 2.09
C PHE A 69 -10.00 -4.40 2.90
N GLU A 70 -9.19 -5.33 2.40
CA GLU A 70 -8.98 -6.63 3.04
C GLU A 70 -8.14 -6.52 4.32
N GLU A 71 -7.06 -5.73 4.32
CA GLU A 71 -6.19 -5.59 5.48
C GLU A 71 -6.68 -4.51 6.45
N ALA A 72 -7.28 -3.45 5.91
CA ALA A 72 -7.64 -2.26 6.68
C ALA A 72 -9.12 -1.91 6.62
N GLY A 73 -10.01 -2.70 6.04
CA GLY A 73 -11.46 -2.44 6.01
C GLY A 73 -11.84 -1.07 5.44
N VAL A 74 -10.94 -0.44 4.68
CA VAL A 74 -11.12 0.93 4.15
C VAL A 74 -11.56 0.88 2.71
N ARG A 75 -12.51 1.76 2.38
CA ARG A 75 -12.85 2.13 1.01
C ARG A 75 -12.39 3.55 0.73
N GLY A 76 -11.99 3.81 -0.51
CA GLY A 76 -11.43 5.09 -0.90
C GLY A 76 -11.29 5.25 -2.41
N VAL A 77 -10.71 6.37 -2.82
CA VAL A 77 -10.33 6.68 -4.20
C VAL A 77 -8.81 6.62 -4.30
N VAL A 78 -8.30 5.93 -5.32
CA VAL A 78 -6.85 5.73 -5.51
C VAL A 78 -6.33 6.61 -6.63
N GLU A 79 -5.14 7.16 -6.44
CA GLU A 79 -4.44 7.89 -7.50
C GLU A 79 -4.06 6.98 -8.67
N THR A 80 -4.04 7.55 -9.88
CA THR A 80 -3.74 6.77 -11.09
C THR A 80 -2.28 6.34 -11.13
N PHE A 81 -1.34 7.11 -10.59
CA PHE A 81 0.07 6.76 -10.59
C PHE A 81 0.59 6.48 -9.17
N PRO A 82 1.58 5.59 -9.02
CA PRO A 82 2.26 5.46 -7.74
C PRO A 82 2.94 6.79 -7.39
N ILE A 83 2.80 7.23 -6.15
CA ILE A 83 3.41 8.45 -5.61
C ILE A 83 4.87 8.24 -5.19
N GLY A 84 5.35 7.00 -5.20
CA GLY A 84 6.71 6.62 -4.87
C GLY A 84 6.88 5.12 -4.75
N THR A 85 8.10 4.71 -4.43
CA THR A 85 8.47 3.30 -4.25
C THR A 85 9.37 3.13 -3.03
N TYR A 86 9.33 1.96 -2.41
CA TYR A 86 10.34 1.57 -1.44
C TYR A 86 10.71 0.10 -1.59
N GLU A 87 11.88 -0.26 -1.06
CA GLU A 87 12.46 -1.58 -1.22
C GLU A 87 12.68 -2.22 0.13
N TYR A 88 12.55 -3.54 0.19
CA TYR A 88 12.90 -4.28 1.39
C TYR A 88 13.31 -5.72 1.05
N GLU A 89 14.03 -6.32 1.99
CA GLU A 89 14.44 -7.72 1.93
C GLU A 89 13.89 -8.51 3.11
N LYS A 90 13.42 -9.74 2.85
CA LYS A 90 13.06 -10.71 3.90
C LYS A 90 14.22 -11.65 4.17
N LEU A 91 14.87 -11.45 5.33
CA LEU A 91 16.05 -12.22 5.74
C LEU A 91 15.73 -13.67 6.19
N ASN A 92 14.46 -13.98 6.46
CA ASN A 92 14.04 -15.29 7.00
C ASN A 92 13.39 -16.19 5.94
N LEU A 93 13.78 -16.06 4.67
CA LEU A 93 13.35 -16.95 3.60
C LEU A 93 14.47 -17.95 3.25
N PRO A 94 14.13 -19.16 2.77
CA PRO A 94 15.12 -20.08 2.21
C PRO A 94 15.96 -19.40 1.12
N VAL A 95 17.25 -19.75 1.04
CA VAL A 95 18.23 -19.10 0.13
C VAL A 95 17.81 -19.19 -1.34
N GLU A 96 17.14 -20.26 -1.72
CA GLU A 96 16.62 -20.46 -3.08
C GLU A 96 15.42 -19.56 -3.43
N LYS A 97 14.80 -18.89 -2.44
CA LYS A 97 13.68 -17.98 -2.67
C LYS A 97 14.16 -16.55 -2.78
N ASN A 98 13.68 -15.86 -3.82
CA ASN A 98 13.88 -14.42 -3.94
C ASN A 98 13.25 -13.69 -2.73
N SER A 99 14.13 -13.02 -1.97
CA SER A 99 13.83 -12.29 -0.74
C SER A 99 13.60 -10.81 -0.95
N LYS A 100 13.80 -10.29 -2.17
CA LYS A 100 13.85 -8.86 -2.45
C LYS A 100 12.55 -8.38 -3.07
N PHE A 101 12.02 -7.28 -2.53
CA PHE A 101 10.74 -6.73 -2.91
C PHE A 101 10.86 -5.25 -3.24
N CYS A 102 10.12 -4.81 -4.25
CA CYS A 102 9.90 -3.41 -4.59
C CYS A 102 8.41 -3.12 -4.43
N VAL A 103 8.04 -2.10 -3.67
CA VAL A 103 6.65 -1.73 -3.41
C VAL A 103 6.30 -0.46 -4.13
N TYR A 104 5.34 -0.51 -5.04
CA TYR A 104 4.75 0.69 -5.64
C TYR A 104 3.67 1.22 -4.70
N VAL A 105 3.85 2.45 -4.22
CA VAL A 105 2.97 3.08 -3.24
C VAL A 105 1.99 3.99 -3.96
N PHE A 106 0.71 3.72 -3.81
CA PHE A 106 -0.37 4.53 -4.36
C PHE A 106 -1.07 5.29 -3.23
N ALA A 107 -1.35 6.56 -3.45
CA ALA A 107 -2.16 7.35 -2.54
C ALA A 107 -3.62 6.91 -2.62
N VAL A 108 -4.25 6.69 -1.47
CA VAL A 108 -5.67 6.35 -1.37
C VAL A 108 -6.37 7.36 -0.47
N LEU A 109 -7.23 8.20 -1.05
CA LEU A 109 -8.10 9.08 -0.30
C LEU A 109 -9.19 8.25 0.38
N TYR A 110 -9.15 8.21 1.71
CA TYR A 110 -10.13 7.54 2.55
C TYR A 110 -11.53 8.10 2.30
N SER A 111 -12.52 7.21 2.16
CA SER A 111 -13.94 7.58 2.13
C SER A 111 -14.66 7.09 3.39
N TYR A 112 -14.62 5.78 3.66
CA TYR A 112 -15.22 5.20 4.85
C TYR A 112 -14.56 3.89 5.25
N GLN A 113 -14.87 3.42 6.45
CA GLN A 113 -14.35 2.17 7.00
C GLN A 113 -15.48 1.31 7.56
N GLU A 114 -15.42 0.01 7.32
CA GLU A 114 -16.34 -0.94 7.95
C GLU A 114 -15.96 -1.18 9.43
N LYS A 115 -16.98 -1.38 10.28
CA LYS A 115 -16.87 -1.40 11.76
C LYS A 115 -15.94 -2.48 12.34
N ASN A 116 -15.50 -3.48 11.56
CA ASN A 116 -14.91 -4.72 12.09
C ASN A 116 -13.38 -4.80 12.12
N GLY A 117 -12.63 -3.77 11.73
CA GLY A 117 -11.17 -3.87 11.73
C GLY A 117 -10.51 -3.43 13.03
N GLN A 118 -10.27 -4.37 13.93
CA GLN A 118 -9.44 -4.18 15.12
C GLN A 118 -7.95 -4.25 14.70
N ASN A 119 -7.10 -3.36 15.22
CA ASN A 119 -5.65 -3.15 14.93
C ASN A 119 -5.30 -2.10 13.85
N LYS A 120 -5.70 -0.83 14.06
CA LYS A 120 -5.36 0.30 13.17
C LYS A 120 -5.04 1.54 13.98
N VAL A 121 -4.08 2.33 13.52
CA VAL A 121 -3.80 3.65 14.09
C VAL A 121 -3.82 4.67 12.97
N SER A 122 -4.57 5.76 13.18
CA SER A 122 -4.44 6.98 12.41
C SER A 122 -3.32 7.80 13.01
N VAL A 123 -2.23 8.00 12.25
CA VAL A 123 -1.14 8.89 12.64
C VAL A 123 -1.46 10.28 12.08
N CYS A 124 -1.63 11.25 12.98
CA CYS A 124 -1.80 12.65 12.63
C CYS A 124 -0.44 13.30 12.42
N MET A 125 -0.22 13.88 11.26
CA MET A 125 0.93 14.75 10.99
C MET A 125 0.45 16.20 11.10
N SER A 126 0.58 16.81 12.27
CA SER A 126 0.38 18.26 12.41
C SER A 126 1.64 19.00 11.94
N GLY A 127 1.50 19.96 11.03
CA GLY A 127 2.58 20.89 10.63
C GLY A 127 3.15 20.77 9.21
N LEU A 128 2.68 19.86 8.37
CA LEU A 128 3.08 19.83 6.95
C LEU A 128 2.15 20.74 6.13
N GLN A 129 2.56 21.99 5.91
CA GLN A 129 1.97 22.81 4.84
C GLN A 129 2.17 22.09 3.51
N TYR A 130 1.10 21.52 2.96
CA TYR A 130 1.09 20.93 1.62
C TYR A 130 1.24 22.06 0.59
N GLN A 131 2.47 22.36 0.17
CA GLN A 131 2.69 23.22 -0.98
C GLN A 131 2.57 22.40 -2.27
N LYS A 132 1.45 22.62 -2.96
CA LYS A 132 1.23 22.15 -4.33
C LYS A 132 2.22 22.90 -5.23
N ARG A 133 3.13 22.19 -5.89
CA ARG A 133 3.88 22.74 -7.03
C ARG A 133 2.98 22.75 -8.26
#